data_AF-A0A536AJN0-F1
#
_entry.id   AF-A0A536AJN0-F1
#
_cell.length_a   1.000
_cell.length_b   1.000
_cell.length_c   1.000
_cell.angle_alpha   90.00
_cell.angle_beta   90.00
_cell.angle_gamma   90.00
#
_symmetry.space_group_name_H-M   'P 1'
#
loop_
_entity.id
_entity.type
_entity.pdbx_description
1 polymer ?
#
loop_
_entity_poly.entity_id
_entity_poly.type
_entity_poly.pdbx_seq_one_letter_code
_entity_poly.pdbx_strand_id
1 'polypeptide(L)'
;MIGRAAITQRDDGALVDPRTDADWLGWVAAGAIRNWCHDDLLVDWLSEYGEQHGFRRDDQLPGYNRVFDLSRFLMEQGRRFEQAVLVDLQQRWPVTRIATRPDEARSLAAAEATWDAMKNGAPLIASGVLRDPERRTFGVADLLVRSDVLGELCPDAFIGDQLELPVAAMRHGRHYRVVDIKFSTLHLLKDGGLGADSLSVMAQAWIYNEALGRIQGFTPPAAYVAGRAWKQGAARGDRCWEKLARVPREAFVRSRDEDLGAVVAVAIAWVRRLRTEGAEWRVLPIPSVPDLWPNMKASSDFPWHSAKAEIAAKLADLTILPRVNIELRAAAHAVGVTRWDDGRTSATILGLDGDHGRTLDAVIAVNRDDGEVLRPERVGADEERWRVPPPAEVFVDFEFVHDMDDDFSTFPRKGGQALIFQIGAGTYRDRLWSFRQFTVDDLGVEAEARMIDDWLAHLADLARDAGCASASDVRLVHWSLAEESNFERAYESARSRHPDRSWPALAWYDLLGRVFRAQPIVVKGAFSFGLKPIARAMHTHGLIETHWGEGLADGAGAMAGAWSAAAECRARRIPLTESPVMHEIGRYNEVDCRVMAEILDFLRRER
;
A
#
# COMPACT_ATOMS: atom_id res chain seq x y z
N MET A 1 -13.61 -12.37 35.37
CA MET A 1 -14.15 -13.70 34.97
C MET A 1 -13.14 -14.42 34.08
N ILE A 2 -13.07 -15.76 34.12
CA ILE A 2 -12.11 -16.54 33.31
C ILE A 2 -12.74 -17.79 32.68
N GLY A 3 -12.06 -18.42 31.72
CA GLY A 3 -12.51 -19.67 31.10
C GLY A 3 -13.66 -19.48 30.13
N ARG A 4 -14.45 -20.55 29.90
CA ARG A 4 -15.62 -20.54 28.99
C ARG A 4 -16.59 -19.39 29.27
N ALA A 5 -16.80 -19.04 30.53
CA ALA A 5 -17.72 -17.96 30.91
C ALA A 5 -17.28 -16.58 30.37
N ALA A 6 -15.98 -16.35 30.18
CA ALA A 6 -15.45 -15.09 29.64
C ALA A 6 -15.85 -14.83 28.18
N ILE A 7 -16.40 -15.84 27.47
CA ILE A 7 -16.90 -15.70 26.09
C ILE A 7 -18.20 -14.89 26.05
N THR A 8 -18.99 -14.94 27.12
CA THR A 8 -20.34 -14.33 27.20
C THR A 8 -20.55 -13.45 28.43
N GLN A 9 -19.56 -13.35 29.34
CA GLN A 9 -19.69 -12.58 30.58
C GLN A 9 -18.59 -11.53 30.75
N ARG A 10 -18.99 -10.39 31.29
CA ARG A 10 -18.12 -9.31 31.78
C ARG A 10 -17.47 -9.69 33.11
N ASP A 11 -16.53 -8.86 33.57
CA ASP A 11 -15.87 -9.13 34.86
C ASP A 11 -16.75 -8.93 36.09
N ASP A 12 -17.79 -8.10 35.98
CA ASP A 12 -18.84 -7.94 37.00
C ASP A 12 -19.86 -9.10 37.02
N GLY A 13 -19.71 -10.10 36.13
CA GLY A 13 -20.61 -11.25 35.99
C GLY A 13 -21.83 -10.99 35.12
N ALA A 14 -21.99 -9.80 34.55
CA ALA A 14 -23.10 -9.50 33.65
C ALA A 14 -23.00 -10.33 32.36
N LEU A 15 -24.11 -10.97 31.98
CA LEU A 15 -24.22 -11.70 30.71
C LEU A 15 -24.33 -10.70 29.55
N VAL A 16 -23.38 -10.77 28.63
CA VAL A 16 -23.33 -10.00 27.39
C VAL A 16 -23.07 -10.99 26.25
N ASP A 17 -24.15 -11.53 25.70
CA ASP A 17 -24.12 -12.52 24.63
C ASP A 17 -25.05 -12.08 23.50
N PRO A 18 -24.52 -11.52 22.40
CA PRO A 18 -25.32 -10.98 21.32
C PRO A 18 -26.04 -12.10 20.54
N ARG A 19 -27.37 -11.97 20.37
CA ARG A 19 -28.23 -12.97 19.69
C ARG A 19 -28.85 -12.45 18.39
N THR A 20 -28.90 -11.13 18.22
CA THR A 20 -29.46 -10.46 17.05
C THR A 20 -28.46 -9.49 16.43
N ASP A 21 -28.66 -9.09 15.18
CA ASP A 21 -27.80 -8.08 14.53
C ASP A 21 -27.80 -6.75 15.28
N ALA A 22 -28.93 -6.38 15.91
CA ALA A 22 -29.01 -5.20 16.77
C ALA A 22 -28.08 -5.30 17.98
N ASP A 23 -27.97 -6.48 18.62
CA ASP A 23 -27.03 -6.68 19.72
C ASP A 23 -25.57 -6.55 19.26
N TRP A 24 -25.28 -6.96 18.02
CA TRP A 24 -23.96 -6.87 17.40
C TRP A 24 -23.56 -5.45 17.00
N LEU A 25 -24.48 -4.48 16.94
CA LEU A 25 -24.13 -3.08 16.61
C LEU A 25 -23.08 -2.52 17.57
N GLY A 26 -23.21 -2.85 18.86
CA GLY A 26 -22.26 -2.45 19.91
C GLY A 26 -20.94 -3.23 19.90
N TRP A 27 -20.83 -4.29 19.10
CA TRP A 27 -19.64 -5.15 19.01
C TRP A 27 -18.75 -4.76 17.83
N VAL A 28 -17.45 -4.60 18.07
CA VAL A 28 -16.49 -4.17 17.04
C VAL A 28 -15.57 -5.32 16.67
N ALA A 29 -15.51 -5.67 15.38
CA ALA A 29 -14.57 -6.65 14.88
C ALA A 29 -13.15 -6.08 14.94
N ALA A 30 -12.14 -6.89 15.28
CA ALA A 30 -10.77 -6.42 15.44
C ALA A 30 -10.21 -5.72 14.18
N GLY A 31 -10.60 -6.17 12.98
CA GLY A 31 -10.20 -5.54 11.72
C GLY A 31 -10.99 -4.27 11.34
N ALA A 32 -12.11 -3.97 12.01
CA ALA A 32 -12.99 -2.84 11.66
C ALA A 32 -12.41 -1.47 12.04
N ILE A 33 -11.35 -1.43 12.84
CA ILE A 33 -10.67 -0.19 13.23
C ILE A 33 -9.54 0.21 12.29
N ARG A 34 -9.35 -0.54 11.18
CA ARG A 34 -8.23 -0.35 10.25
C ARG A 34 -8.16 1.08 9.70
N ASN A 35 -9.27 1.62 9.20
CA ASN A 35 -9.28 2.95 8.57
C ASN A 35 -9.05 4.07 9.60
N TRP A 36 -9.49 3.86 10.84
CA TRP A 36 -9.15 4.76 11.95
C TRP A 36 -7.65 4.79 12.20
N CYS A 37 -6.97 3.64 12.21
CA CYS A 37 -5.52 3.58 12.34
C CYS A 37 -4.76 4.22 11.17
N HIS A 38 -5.39 4.37 10.01
CA HIS A 38 -4.84 5.02 8.81
C HIS A 38 -5.28 6.47 8.64
N ASP A 39 -6.01 7.05 9.61
CA ASP A 39 -6.56 8.40 9.54
C ASP A 39 -7.44 8.66 8.31
N ASP A 40 -8.24 7.65 7.90
CA ASP A 40 -9.12 7.73 6.73
C ASP A 40 -10.58 7.34 7.05
N LEU A 41 -11.14 8.04 8.04
CA LEU A 41 -12.47 7.77 8.60
C LEU A 41 -13.62 7.96 7.59
N LEU A 42 -13.43 8.79 6.57
CA LEU A 42 -14.39 8.95 5.49
C LEU A 42 -14.65 7.62 4.75
N VAL A 43 -13.64 6.75 4.64
CA VAL A 43 -13.79 5.44 3.98
C VAL A 43 -14.69 4.50 4.79
N ASP A 44 -14.68 4.58 6.12
CA ASP A 44 -15.64 3.83 6.94
C ASP A 44 -17.07 4.31 6.67
N TRP A 45 -17.28 5.62 6.61
CA TRP A 45 -18.60 6.18 6.31
C TRP A 45 -19.06 5.84 4.88
N LEU A 46 -18.18 5.90 3.89
CA LEU A 46 -18.50 5.48 2.52
C LEU A 46 -18.85 4.00 2.46
N SER A 47 -18.16 3.16 3.22
CA SER A 47 -18.45 1.72 3.28
C SER A 47 -19.82 1.40 3.86
N GLU A 48 -20.29 2.18 4.84
CA GLU A 48 -21.60 1.97 5.48
C GLU A 48 -22.76 2.71 4.76
N TYR A 49 -22.51 3.92 4.26
CA TYR A 49 -23.56 4.85 3.81
C TYR A 49 -23.32 5.44 2.40
N GLY A 50 -22.18 5.19 1.77
CA GLY A 50 -21.76 5.85 0.51
C GLY A 50 -22.73 5.63 -0.65
N GLU A 51 -23.14 4.38 -0.91
CA GLU A 51 -24.08 4.05 -2.00
C GLU A 51 -25.45 4.70 -1.79
N GLN A 52 -25.94 4.73 -0.54
CA GLN A 52 -27.21 5.37 -0.17
C GLN A 52 -27.18 6.89 -0.43
N HIS A 53 -25.99 7.49 -0.42
CA HIS A 53 -25.74 8.89 -0.71
C HIS A 53 -25.32 9.15 -2.17
N GLY A 54 -25.40 8.14 -3.03
CA GLY A 54 -25.17 8.26 -4.47
C GLY A 54 -23.70 8.15 -4.90
N PHE A 55 -22.78 7.83 -3.99
CA PHE A 55 -21.41 7.52 -4.35
C PHE A 55 -21.31 6.10 -4.92
N ARG A 56 -20.40 5.90 -5.87
CA ARG A 56 -20.17 4.58 -6.50
C ARG A 56 -18.82 4.03 -6.10
N ARG A 57 -18.78 2.71 -5.95
CA ARG A 57 -17.53 1.98 -5.70
C ARG A 57 -16.72 1.88 -6.98
N ASP A 58 -15.40 1.89 -6.84
CA ASP A 58 -14.44 1.76 -7.93
C ASP A 58 -14.67 0.46 -8.72
N ASP A 59 -14.98 -0.64 -8.03
CA ASP A 59 -15.24 -1.96 -8.63
C ASP A 59 -16.60 -2.07 -9.36
N GLN A 60 -17.38 -0.99 -9.37
CA GLN A 60 -18.65 -0.86 -10.10
C GLN A 60 -18.58 0.17 -11.25
N LEU A 61 -17.42 0.81 -11.47
CA LEU A 61 -17.26 1.78 -12.55
C LEU A 61 -17.09 1.09 -13.92
N PRO A 62 -17.57 1.68 -15.04
CA PRO A 62 -17.50 1.06 -16.36
C PRO A 62 -16.10 0.67 -16.85
N GLY A 63 -15.06 1.36 -16.40
CA GLY A 63 -13.66 1.09 -16.75
C GLY A 63 -12.93 0.12 -15.82
N TYR A 64 -13.62 -0.45 -14.81
CA TYR A 64 -12.98 -1.36 -13.87
C TYR A 64 -12.68 -2.71 -14.53
N ASN A 65 -11.41 -3.11 -14.48
CA ASN A 65 -10.96 -4.42 -14.92
C ASN A 65 -10.23 -5.14 -13.78
N ARG A 66 -10.85 -6.24 -13.33
CA ARG A 66 -10.36 -7.09 -12.24
C ARG A 66 -8.95 -7.65 -12.47
N VAL A 67 -8.51 -7.80 -13.72
CA VAL A 67 -7.16 -8.28 -14.07
C VAL A 67 -6.08 -7.34 -13.53
N PHE A 68 -6.37 -6.04 -13.46
CA PHE A 68 -5.45 -5.01 -13.00
C PHE A 68 -5.72 -4.58 -11.55
N ASP A 69 -6.54 -5.32 -10.79
CA ASP A 69 -6.82 -5.03 -9.38
C ASP A 69 -5.73 -5.62 -8.48
N LEU A 70 -4.74 -4.78 -8.14
CA LEU A 70 -3.65 -5.16 -7.25
C LEU A 70 -4.13 -5.50 -5.84
N SER A 71 -5.09 -4.75 -5.30
CA SER A 71 -5.62 -4.98 -3.94
C SER A 71 -6.20 -6.38 -3.84
N ARG A 72 -6.99 -6.77 -4.84
CA ARG A 72 -7.53 -8.13 -4.92
C ARG A 72 -6.45 -9.18 -5.07
N PHE A 73 -5.45 -8.96 -5.92
CA PHE A 73 -4.34 -9.89 -6.08
C PHE A 73 -3.61 -10.13 -4.75
N LEU A 74 -3.26 -9.06 -4.03
CA LEU A 74 -2.56 -9.14 -2.75
C LEU A 74 -3.41 -9.81 -1.66
N MET A 75 -4.73 -9.58 -1.64
CA MET A 75 -5.63 -10.29 -0.73
C MET A 75 -5.63 -11.81 -0.98
N GLU A 76 -5.56 -12.23 -2.25
CA GLU A 76 -5.50 -13.66 -2.59
C GLU A 76 -4.14 -14.27 -2.23
N GLN A 77 -3.04 -13.57 -2.51
CA GLN A 77 -1.70 -13.98 -2.05
C GLN A 77 -1.64 -14.09 -0.52
N GLY A 78 -2.30 -13.17 0.20
CA GLY A 78 -2.45 -13.24 1.65
C GLY A 78 -3.07 -14.55 2.14
N ARG A 79 -4.19 -14.96 1.54
CA ARG A 79 -4.85 -16.24 1.88
C ARG A 79 -3.97 -17.44 1.55
N ARG A 80 -3.27 -17.41 0.41
CA ARG A 80 -2.34 -18.48 0.02
C ARG A 80 -1.16 -18.58 0.98
N PHE A 81 -0.63 -17.44 1.44
CA PHE A 81 0.43 -17.37 2.44
C PHE A 81 -0.02 -17.93 3.79
N GLU A 82 -1.20 -17.54 4.28
CA GLU A 82 -1.80 -18.13 5.49
C GLU A 82 -1.93 -19.65 5.35
N GLN A 83 -2.41 -20.14 4.21
CA GLN A 83 -2.51 -21.58 3.97
C GLN A 83 -1.15 -22.28 3.94
N ALA A 84 -0.12 -21.66 3.33
CA ALA A 84 1.24 -22.19 3.32
C ALA A 84 1.84 -22.28 4.74
N VAL A 85 1.61 -21.26 5.57
CA VAL A 85 1.94 -21.25 6.99
C VAL A 85 1.30 -22.44 7.71
N LEU A 86 0.00 -22.68 7.50
CA LEU A 86 -0.70 -23.80 8.14
C LEU A 86 -0.15 -25.16 7.70
N VAL A 87 0.15 -25.32 6.40
CA VAL A 87 0.70 -26.57 5.85
C VAL A 87 2.09 -26.86 6.44
N ASP A 88 2.96 -25.86 6.55
CA ASP A 88 4.29 -26.00 7.16
C ASP A 88 4.21 -26.36 8.65
N LEU A 89 3.32 -25.71 9.40
CA LEU A 89 3.14 -25.99 10.81
C LEU A 89 2.59 -27.41 11.05
N GLN A 90 1.69 -27.90 10.18
CA GLN A 90 1.13 -29.26 10.26
C GLN A 90 2.17 -30.36 10.10
N GLN A 91 3.33 -30.08 9.50
CA GLN A 91 4.42 -31.06 9.40
C GLN A 91 5.07 -31.35 10.76
N ARG A 92 4.94 -30.44 11.72
CA ARG A 92 5.60 -30.49 13.03
C ARG A 92 4.63 -30.71 14.19
N TRP A 93 3.43 -30.12 14.12
CA TRP A 93 2.43 -30.23 15.18
C TRP A 93 1.01 -30.38 14.64
N PRO A 94 0.11 -31.09 15.36
CA PRO A 94 -1.32 -31.07 15.05
C PRO A 94 -1.89 -29.64 15.07
N VAL A 95 -2.56 -29.23 13.99
CA VAL A 95 -3.24 -27.93 13.90
C VAL A 95 -4.74 -28.12 14.01
N THR A 96 -5.36 -27.51 15.03
CA THR A 96 -6.81 -27.50 15.19
C THR A 96 -7.39 -26.27 14.51
N ARG A 97 -8.09 -26.43 13.38
CA ARG A 97 -8.76 -25.31 12.69
C ARG A 97 -10.16 -25.12 13.25
N ILE A 98 -10.51 -23.89 13.66
CA ILE A 98 -11.82 -23.57 14.22
C ILE A 98 -12.73 -22.95 13.17
N ALA A 99 -12.47 -21.71 12.75
CA ALA A 99 -13.25 -21.06 11.72
C ALA A 99 -12.77 -21.43 10.32
N THR A 100 -13.72 -21.60 9.41
CA THR A 100 -13.52 -21.86 7.98
C THR A 100 -14.20 -20.81 7.11
N ARG A 101 -15.17 -20.07 7.66
CA ARG A 101 -15.92 -19.02 6.97
C ARG A 101 -15.94 -17.72 7.77
N PRO A 102 -15.98 -16.54 7.10
CA PRO A 102 -15.99 -15.25 7.79
C PRO A 102 -17.17 -15.03 8.76
N ASP A 103 -18.35 -15.57 8.47
CA ASP A 103 -19.55 -15.44 9.32
C ASP A 103 -19.39 -16.11 10.69
N GLU A 104 -18.50 -17.10 10.79
CA GLU A 104 -18.22 -17.81 12.04
C GLU A 104 -17.51 -16.95 13.08
N ALA A 105 -16.98 -15.77 12.70
CA ALA A 105 -16.47 -14.79 13.64
C ALA A 105 -17.50 -14.39 14.71
N ARG A 106 -18.81 -14.44 14.37
CA ARG A 106 -19.92 -14.18 15.28
C ARG A 106 -20.50 -15.46 15.89
N SER A 107 -19.95 -16.64 15.65
CA SER A 107 -20.50 -17.90 16.15
C SER A 107 -20.10 -18.15 17.61
N LEU A 108 -21.10 -18.36 18.49
CA LEU A 108 -20.84 -18.76 19.87
C LEU A 108 -20.19 -20.14 19.93
N ALA A 109 -20.69 -21.09 19.12
CA ALA A 109 -20.15 -22.44 19.06
C ALA A 109 -18.68 -22.46 18.63
N ALA A 110 -18.27 -21.59 17.69
CA ALA A 110 -16.88 -21.48 17.27
C ALA A 110 -15.98 -20.87 18.37
N ALA A 111 -16.48 -19.88 19.11
CA ALA A 111 -15.76 -19.33 20.26
C ALA A 111 -15.59 -20.39 21.37
N GLU A 112 -16.61 -21.20 21.62
CA GLU A 112 -16.55 -22.32 22.57
C GLU A 112 -15.60 -23.43 22.10
N ALA A 113 -15.59 -23.73 20.81
CA ALA A 113 -14.65 -24.68 20.22
C ALA A 113 -13.19 -24.21 20.35
N THR A 114 -12.94 -22.91 20.22
CA THR A 114 -11.61 -22.31 20.49
C THR A 114 -11.19 -22.56 21.94
N TRP A 115 -12.09 -22.30 22.89
CA TRP A 115 -11.86 -22.59 24.31
C TRP A 115 -11.61 -24.07 24.57
N ASP A 116 -12.40 -24.98 24.00
CA ASP A 116 -12.24 -26.42 24.21
C ASP A 116 -10.90 -26.93 23.63
N ALA A 117 -10.49 -26.45 22.46
CA ALA A 117 -9.18 -26.74 21.89
C ALA A 117 -8.05 -26.25 22.80
N MET A 118 -8.16 -25.04 23.35
CA MET A 118 -7.19 -24.51 24.30
C MET A 118 -7.11 -25.35 25.57
N LYS A 119 -8.27 -25.66 26.18
CA LYS A 119 -8.41 -26.47 27.40
C LYS A 119 -7.83 -27.87 27.25
N ASN A 120 -7.99 -28.48 26.07
CA ASN A 120 -7.46 -29.79 25.74
C ASN A 120 -5.95 -29.74 25.38
N GLY A 121 -5.34 -28.56 25.37
CA GLY A 121 -3.91 -28.39 25.14
C GLY A 121 -3.49 -28.56 23.68
N ALA A 122 -4.34 -28.21 22.70
CA ALA A 122 -3.94 -28.22 21.30
C ALA A 122 -2.65 -27.38 21.08
N PRO A 123 -1.58 -27.89 20.44
CA PRO A 123 -0.34 -27.13 20.29
C PRO A 123 -0.53 -25.88 19.42
N LEU A 124 -1.37 -25.98 18.38
CA LEU A 124 -1.69 -24.92 17.45
C LEU A 124 -3.20 -24.90 17.19
N ILE A 125 -3.78 -23.70 17.25
CA ILE A 125 -5.18 -23.45 16.90
C ILE A 125 -5.21 -22.41 15.81
N ALA A 126 -5.69 -22.78 14.62
CA ALA A 126 -5.82 -21.89 13.48
C ALA A 126 -7.23 -21.30 13.39
N SER A 127 -7.31 -20.03 13.01
CA SER A 127 -8.57 -19.30 12.84
C SER A 127 -9.44 -19.36 14.10
N GLY A 128 -8.84 -19.11 15.27
CA GLY A 128 -9.52 -19.17 16.58
C GLY A 128 -10.47 -17.99 16.76
N VAL A 129 -11.74 -18.27 17.09
CA VAL A 129 -12.75 -17.24 17.32
C VAL A 129 -12.64 -16.73 18.75
N LEU A 130 -12.38 -15.43 18.90
CA LEU A 130 -12.25 -14.76 20.18
C LEU A 130 -13.37 -13.73 20.37
N ARG A 131 -13.90 -13.68 21.58
CA ARG A 131 -14.88 -12.67 22.03
C ARG A 131 -14.40 -12.05 23.34
N ASP A 132 -14.52 -10.73 23.43
CA ASP A 132 -14.32 -9.97 24.66
C ASP A 132 -15.61 -9.19 24.98
N PRO A 133 -16.49 -9.73 25.84
CA PRO A 133 -17.71 -9.04 26.29
C PRO A 133 -17.47 -7.76 27.10
N GLU A 134 -16.29 -7.60 27.72
CA GLU A 134 -15.94 -6.42 28.51
C GLU A 134 -15.79 -5.21 27.61
N ARG A 135 -15.02 -5.39 26.54
CA ARG A 135 -14.81 -4.38 25.51
C ARG A 135 -15.82 -4.44 24.38
N ARG A 136 -16.66 -5.47 24.32
CA ARG A 136 -17.53 -5.84 23.19
C ARG A 136 -16.74 -5.83 21.88
N THR A 137 -15.66 -6.60 21.84
CA THR A 137 -14.84 -6.83 20.63
C THR A 137 -14.80 -8.29 20.27
N PHE A 138 -14.61 -8.61 19.00
CA PHE A 138 -14.55 -9.98 18.52
C PHE A 138 -13.69 -10.12 17.26
N GLY A 139 -13.38 -11.34 16.88
CA GLY A 139 -12.81 -11.65 15.58
C GLY A 139 -12.19 -13.03 15.53
N VAL A 140 -11.42 -13.25 14.47
CA VAL A 140 -10.76 -14.53 14.18
C VAL A 140 -9.25 -14.27 14.25
N ALA A 141 -8.60 -14.80 15.27
CA ALA A 141 -7.14 -14.78 15.36
C ALA A 141 -6.57 -15.83 14.40
N ASP A 142 -5.59 -15.45 13.58
CA ASP A 142 -4.99 -16.33 12.57
C ASP A 142 -4.41 -17.58 13.22
N LEU A 143 -3.61 -17.40 14.29
CA LEU A 143 -3.06 -18.47 15.10
C LEU A 143 -3.13 -18.14 16.60
N LEU A 144 -3.53 -19.15 17.39
CA LEU A 144 -3.19 -19.24 18.81
C LEU A 144 -2.16 -20.36 18.97
N VAL A 145 -0.97 -19.99 19.42
CA VAL A 145 0.16 -20.92 19.55
C VAL A 145 0.45 -21.13 21.03
N ARG A 146 0.55 -22.40 21.45
CA ARG A 146 0.91 -22.74 22.83
C ARG A 146 2.35 -22.28 23.11
N SER A 147 2.59 -21.78 24.32
CA SER A 147 3.82 -21.05 24.66
C SER A 147 5.11 -21.84 24.43
N ASP A 148 5.13 -23.13 24.74
CA ASP A 148 6.25 -24.03 24.47
C ASP A 148 6.51 -24.22 22.97
N VAL A 149 5.45 -24.38 22.19
CA VAL A 149 5.52 -24.54 20.73
C VAL A 149 6.06 -23.27 20.07
N LEU A 150 5.60 -22.10 20.49
CA LEU A 150 6.11 -20.84 19.96
C LEU A 150 7.58 -20.62 20.35
N GLY A 151 7.98 -21.05 21.56
CA GLY A 151 9.37 -20.98 22.01
C GLY A 151 10.31 -21.89 21.22
N GLU A 152 9.81 -23.03 20.72
CA GLU A 152 10.53 -23.89 19.78
C GLU A 152 10.54 -23.30 18.36
N LEU A 153 9.42 -22.74 17.91
CA LEU A 153 9.26 -22.19 16.56
C LEU A 153 10.11 -20.94 16.31
N CYS A 154 10.17 -20.04 17.30
CA CYS A 154 10.93 -18.80 17.25
C CYS A 154 11.45 -18.44 18.66
N PRO A 155 12.63 -18.94 19.05
CA PRO A 155 13.18 -18.74 20.40
C PRO A 155 13.29 -17.26 20.83
N ASP A 156 13.65 -16.39 19.89
CA ASP A 156 13.80 -14.95 20.13
C ASP A 156 12.48 -14.26 20.51
N ALA A 157 11.32 -14.87 20.19
CA ALA A 157 10.01 -14.32 20.53
C ALA A 157 9.75 -14.26 22.04
N PHE A 158 10.44 -15.09 22.85
CA PHE A 158 10.22 -15.23 24.29
C PHE A 158 11.30 -14.60 25.17
N ILE A 159 12.20 -13.78 24.61
CA ILE A 159 13.23 -13.14 25.42
C ILE A 159 12.58 -12.35 26.57
N GLY A 160 12.80 -12.80 27.81
CA GLY A 160 12.28 -12.19 29.03
C GLY A 160 10.94 -12.75 29.57
N ASP A 161 10.29 -13.68 28.86
CA ASP A 161 8.98 -14.23 29.25
C ASP A 161 9.09 -15.69 29.77
N GLN A 162 8.26 -16.05 30.75
CA GLN A 162 8.15 -17.45 31.20
C GLN A 162 7.33 -18.28 30.21
N LEU A 163 7.88 -19.42 29.75
CA LEU A 163 7.19 -20.37 28.88
C LEU A 163 6.10 -21.18 29.63
N GLU A 164 6.28 -21.39 30.92
CA GLU A 164 5.38 -22.13 31.80
C GLU A 164 4.77 -21.18 32.83
N LEU A 165 3.45 -21.17 32.89
CA LEU A 165 2.72 -20.41 33.89
C LEU A 165 1.55 -21.28 34.36
N PRO A 166 1.29 -21.36 35.68
CA PRO A 166 0.07 -21.95 36.18
C PRO A 166 -1.10 -21.04 35.79
N VAL A 167 -1.66 -21.28 34.61
CA VAL A 167 -2.82 -20.55 34.10
C VAL A 167 -4.07 -21.15 34.73
N ALA A 168 -4.83 -20.35 35.47
CA ALA A 168 -5.98 -20.81 36.25
C ALA A 168 -7.02 -21.59 35.43
N ALA A 169 -7.17 -21.27 34.13
CA ALA A 169 -8.11 -21.94 33.25
C ALA A 169 -7.56 -23.21 32.56
N MET A 170 -6.22 -23.42 32.55
CA MET A 170 -5.56 -24.49 31.79
C MET A 170 -4.83 -25.48 32.71
N ARG A 171 -5.35 -26.70 32.83
CA ARG A 171 -4.80 -27.74 33.74
C ARG A 171 -3.43 -28.28 33.31
N HIS A 172 -3.02 -28.03 32.07
CA HIS A 172 -1.73 -28.48 31.52
C HIS A 172 -0.58 -27.48 31.75
N GLY A 173 -0.79 -26.37 32.47
CA GLY A 173 0.28 -25.44 32.88
C GLY A 173 0.93 -24.65 31.73
N ARG A 174 0.28 -24.57 30.57
CA ARG A 174 0.72 -23.77 29.42
C ARG A 174 -0.31 -22.69 29.11
N HIS A 175 0.15 -21.62 28.47
CA HIS A 175 -0.70 -20.54 27.96
C HIS A 175 -0.57 -20.45 26.44
N TYR A 176 -1.44 -19.67 25.82
CA TYR A 176 -1.41 -19.40 24.39
C TYR A 176 -0.95 -17.96 24.13
N ARG A 177 -0.38 -17.76 22.95
CA ARG A 177 0.00 -16.47 22.38
C ARG A 177 -0.75 -16.28 21.05
N VAL A 178 -1.18 -15.04 20.79
CA VAL A 178 -1.68 -14.64 19.48
C VAL A 178 -0.50 -14.49 18.53
N VAL A 179 -0.59 -15.10 17.35
CA VAL A 179 0.30 -14.82 16.21
C VAL A 179 -0.59 -14.44 15.03
N ASP A 180 -0.53 -13.18 14.65
CA ASP A 180 -1.24 -12.61 13.50
C ASP A 180 -0.36 -12.77 12.25
N ILE A 181 -0.90 -13.27 11.14
CA ILE A 181 -0.16 -13.56 9.92
C ILE A 181 -0.38 -12.40 8.95
N LYS A 182 0.71 -11.88 8.37
CA LYS A 182 0.65 -10.83 7.36
C LYS A 182 1.54 -11.16 6.18
N PHE A 183 0.96 -11.24 4.99
CA PHE A 183 1.73 -11.36 3.74
C PHE A 183 2.47 -10.05 3.44
N SER A 184 3.61 -9.88 4.09
CA SER A 184 4.42 -8.67 4.08
C SER A 184 5.84 -8.95 4.57
N THR A 185 6.77 -8.07 4.19
CA THR A 185 8.08 -8.00 4.86
C THR A 185 7.92 -7.15 6.11
N LEU A 186 8.23 -7.72 7.28
CA LEU A 186 8.15 -6.99 8.55
C LEU A 186 9.26 -5.95 8.64
N HIS A 187 8.90 -4.68 8.83
CA HIS A 187 9.85 -3.61 9.10
C HIS A 187 9.97 -3.41 10.61
N LEU A 188 10.93 -4.11 11.21
CA LEU A 188 11.13 -4.15 12.65
C LEU A 188 11.91 -2.93 13.14
N LEU A 189 11.44 -2.37 14.25
CA LEU A 189 12.16 -1.36 15.04
C LEU A 189 13.38 -1.99 15.75
N LYS A 190 14.22 -1.15 16.36
CA LYS A 190 15.42 -1.62 17.08
C LYS A 190 15.10 -2.60 18.22
N ASP A 191 13.93 -2.48 18.83
CA ASP A 191 13.43 -3.35 19.90
C ASP A 191 12.70 -4.62 19.40
N GLY A 192 12.61 -4.82 18.08
CA GLY A 192 11.90 -5.94 17.46
C GLY A 192 10.38 -5.74 17.34
N GLY A 193 9.87 -4.57 17.73
CA GLY A 193 8.47 -4.20 17.54
C GLY A 193 8.16 -3.67 16.13
N LEU A 194 6.90 -3.33 15.91
CA LEU A 194 6.43 -2.66 14.69
C LEU A 194 6.39 -1.13 14.84
N GLY A 195 6.53 -0.42 13.73
CA GLY A 195 6.44 1.04 13.67
C GLY A 195 5.01 1.57 13.48
N ALA A 196 4.89 2.90 13.42
CA ALA A 196 3.61 3.61 13.27
C ALA A 196 2.83 3.18 12.01
N ASP A 197 3.52 2.85 10.91
CA ASP A 197 2.89 2.41 9.66
C ASP A 197 2.14 1.07 9.78
N SER A 198 2.34 0.34 10.88
CA SER A 198 1.67 -0.93 11.20
C SER A 198 0.67 -0.82 12.35
N LEU A 199 0.20 0.39 12.67
CA LEU A 199 -0.72 0.62 13.79
C LEU A 199 -2.00 -0.24 13.70
N SER A 200 -2.56 -0.43 12.51
CA SER A 200 -3.75 -1.28 12.31
C SER A 200 -3.47 -2.75 12.67
N VAL A 201 -2.29 -3.27 12.32
CA VAL A 201 -1.85 -4.63 12.66
C VAL A 201 -1.62 -4.76 14.17
N MET A 202 -0.93 -3.79 14.78
CA MET A 202 -0.70 -3.77 16.23
C MET A 202 -2.01 -3.73 17.02
N ALA A 203 -2.95 -2.87 16.60
CA ALA A 203 -4.25 -2.73 17.22
C ALA A 203 -5.09 -4.01 17.12
N GLN A 204 -5.09 -4.67 15.95
CA GLN A 204 -5.76 -5.96 15.76
C GLN A 204 -5.18 -7.04 16.68
N ALA A 205 -3.85 -7.20 16.69
CA ALA A 205 -3.17 -8.17 17.55
C ALA A 205 -3.42 -7.91 19.04
N TRP A 206 -3.47 -6.64 19.46
CA TRP A 206 -3.78 -6.24 20.83
C TRP A 206 -5.21 -6.62 21.24
N ILE A 207 -6.20 -6.40 20.38
CA ILE A 207 -7.60 -6.80 20.65
C ILE A 207 -7.71 -8.32 20.87
N TYR A 208 -7.05 -9.12 20.02
CA TYR A 208 -7.00 -10.57 20.21
C TYR A 208 -6.29 -10.95 21.49
N ASN A 209 -5.21 -10.25 21.86
CA ASN A 209 -4.46 -10.53 23.08
C ASN A 209 -5.29 -10.32 24.35
N GLU A 210 -6.07 -9.23 24.41
CA GLU A 210 -6.98 -8.96 25.53
C GLU A 210 -8.11 -9.99 25.62
N ALA A 211 -8.73 -10.35 24.49
CA ALA A 211 -9.77 -11.37 24.44
C ALA A 211 -9.24 -12.75 24.88
N LEU A 212 -8.06 -13.13 24.39
CA LEU A 212 -7.35 -14.35 24.79
C LEU A 212 -7.06 -14.35 26.29
N GLY A 213 -6.59 -13.21 26.82
CA GLY A 213 -6.24 -13.04 28.21
C GLY A 213 -7.38 -13.35 29.17
N ARG A 214 -8.58 -12.84 28.86
CA ARG A 214 -9.80 -13.13 29.62
C ARG A 214 -10.15 -14.62 29.60
N ILE A 215 -10.10 -15.25 28.43
CA ILE A 215 -10.50 -16.65 28.26
C ILE A 215 -9.55 -17.58 29.01
N GLN A 216 -8.23 -17.39 28.92
CA GLN A 216 -7.29 -18.25 29.65
C GLN A 216 -7.06 -17.82 31.11
N GLY A 217 -7.44 -16.60 31.51
CA GLY A 217 -7.20 -16.09 32.86
C GLY A 217 -5.76 -15.60 33.09
N PHE A 218 -5.06 -15.30 32.00
CA PHE A 218 -3.74 -14.70 31.98
C PHE A 218 -3.58 -13.94 30.66
N THR A 219 -3.45 -12.62 30.74
CA THR A 219 -3.19 -11.79 29.56
C THR A 219 -1.70 -11.81 29.23
N PRO A 220 -1.30 -12.30 28.04
CA PRO A 220 0.09 -12.24 27.61
C PRO A 220 0.66 -10.82 27.64
N PRO A 221 1.95 -10.63 28.00
CA PRO A 221 2.62 -9.34 27.91
C PRO A 221 2.81 -8.85 26.48
N ALA A 222 2.64 -9.73 25.47
CA ALA A 222 2.67 -9.37 24.06
C ALA A 222 1.88 -10.35 23.19
N ALA A 223 1.43 -9.85 22.03
CA ALA A 223 1.09 -10.64 20.85
C ALA A 223 2.22 -10.56 19.82
N TYR A 224 2.13 -11.37 18.77
CA TYR A 224 3.16 -11.46 17.74
C TYR A 224 2.58 -11.32 16.34
N VAL A 225 3.42 -10.88 15.41
CA VAL A 225 3.09 -10.84 13.98
C VAL A 225 4.14 -11.62 13.21
N ALA A 226 3.70 -12.56 12.38
CA ALA A 226 4.52 -13.28 11.44
C ALA A 226 4.37 -12.67 10.04
N GLY A 227 5.50 -12.49 9.35
CA GLY A 227 5.54 -12.06 7.96
C GLY A 227 6.40 -13.00 7.14
N ARG A 228 6.40 -12.85 5.82
CA ARG A 228 7.18 -13.73 4.92
C ARG A 228 8.69 -13.50 5.02
N ALA A 229 9.08 -12.30 5.45
CA ALA A 229 10.44 -11.82 5.57
C ALA A 229 10.51 -10.72 6.64
N TRP A 230 11.72 -10.27 7.01
CA TRP A 230 11.92 -9.17 7.96
C TRP A 230 13.12 -8.30 7.62
N LYS A 231 13.08 -7.04 8.06
CA LYS A 231 14.19 -6.10 8.04
C LYS A 231 14.29 -5.40 9.39
N GLN A 232 15.50 -5.30 9.94
CA GLN A 232 15.78 -4.59 11.20
C GLN A 232 17.10 -3.81 11.05
N GLY A 233 16.99 -2.50 10.85
CA GLY A 233 18.15 -1.68 10.47
C GLY A 233 18.75 -2.16 9.13
N ALA A 234 20.04 -2.52 9.14
CA ALA A 234 20.73 -3.07 7.97
C ALA A 234 20.52 -4.59 7.80
N ALA A 235 20.18 -5.30 8.88
CA ALA A 235 19.94 -6.73 8.86
C ALA A 235 18.59 -7.06 8.22
N ARG A 236 18.52 -8.22 7.57
CA ARG A 236 17.33 -8.74 6.90
C ARG A 236 17.34 -10.26 6.90
N GLY A 237 16.16 -10.85 6.84
CA GLY A 237 15.98 -12.28 6.64
C GLY A 237 14.76 -12.54 5.78
N ASP A 238 14.76 -13.67 5.10
CA ASP A 238 13.77 -14.04 4.08
C ASP A 238 12.98 -15.29 4.48
N ARG A 239 13.00 -15.65 5.77
CA ARG A 239 12.27 -16.80 6.32
C ARG A 239 11.21 -16.37 7.33
N CYS A 240 10.01 -16.93 7.21
CA CYS A 240 8.82 -16.54 7.98
C CYS A 240 9.00 -16.67 9.50
N TRP A 241 9.62 -17.76 9.98
CA TRP A 241 9.76 -18.06 11.40
C TRP A 241 11.08 -17.60 12.01
N GLU A 242 11.92 -16.92 11.23
CA GLU A 242 13.23 -16.45 11.70
C GLU A 242 13.08 -15.32 12.73
N LYS A 243 12.13 -14.40 12.51
CA LYS A 243 11.76 -13.36 13.46
C LYS A 243 10.27 -13.07 13.40
N LEU A 244 9.70 -12.82 14.58
CA LEU A 244 8.35 -12.31 14.74
C LEU A 244 8.42 -10.87 15.23
N ALA A 245 7.52 -10.02 14.76
CA ALA A 245 7.37 -8.71 15.37
C ALA A 245 6.64 -8.85 16.70
N ARG A 246 7.15 -8.20 17.74
CA ARG A 246 6.52 -8.19 19.07
C ARG A 246 5.58 -7.00 19.17
N VAL A 247 4.35 -7.24 19.62
CA VAL A 247 3.36 -6.20 19.95
C VAL A 247 3.15 -6.22 21.45
N PRO A 248 3.91 -5.42 22.24
CA PRO A 248 3.72 -5.34 23.67
C PRO A 248 2.30 -4.90 24.03
N ARG A 249 1.76 -5.47 25.12
CA ARG A 249 0.46 -5.06 25.67
C ARG A 249 0.46 -3.59 26.09
N GLU A 250 1.55 -3.17 26.73
CA GLU A 250 1.80 -1.79 27.18
C GLU A 250 2.61 -0.99 26.15
N ALA A 251 2.37 -1.22 24.85
CA ALA A 251 3.07 -0.50 23.80
C ALA A 251 2.63 0.98 23.77
N PHE A 252 3.60 1.89 23.68
CA PHE A 252 3.35 3.32 23.51
C PHE A 252 3.39 3.72 22.04
N VAL A 253 2.32 4.35 21.54
CA VAL A 253 2.20 4.79 20.15
C VAL A 253 2.67 6.24 20.05
N ARG A 254 3.95 6.43 19.75
CA ARG A 254 4.59 7.76 19.72
C ARG A 254 3.89 8.77 18.79
N SER A 255 3.34 8.33 17.66
CA SER A 255 2.63 9.21 16.73
C SER A 255 1.30 9.74 17.29
N ARG A 256 0.76 9.12 18.34
CA ARG A 256 -0.47 9.52 19.03
C ARG A 256 -0.22 10.03 20.45
N ASP A 257 1.03 9.96 20.92
CA ASP A 257 1.43 10.26 22.31
C ASP A 257 0.58 9.53 23.35
N GLU A 258 0.26 8.26 23.09
CA GLU A 258 -0.75 7.52 23.85
C GLU A 258 -0.45 6.01 23.91
N ASP A 259 -0.96 5.32 24.93
CA ASP A 259 -0.85 3.87 25.03
C ASP A 259 -1.72 3.17 23.97
N LEU A 260 -1.23 2.07 23.39
CA LEU A 260 -1.93 1.33 22.34
C LEU A 260 -3.35 0.91 22.76
N GLY A 261 -3.55 0.56 24.02
CA GLY A 261 -4.88 0.21 24.54
C GLY A 261 -5.87 1.37 24.53
N ALA A 262 -5.41 2.59 24.83
CA ALA A 262 -6.23 3.80 24.77
C ALA A 262 -6.52 4.21 23.32
N VAL A 263 -5.52 4.10 22.43
CA VAL A 263 -5.68 4.25 20.97
C VAL A 263 -6.77 3.31 20.44
N VAL A 264 -6.72 2.02 20.80
CA VAL A 264 -7.74 1.02 20.43
C VAL A 264 -9.12 1.38 20.99
N ALA A 265 -9.21 1.86 22.22
CA ALA A 265 -10.48 2.24 22.84
C ALA A 265 -11.18 3.38 22.07
N VAL A 266 -10.42 4.39 21.63
CA VAL A 266 -10.94 5.49 20.81
C VAL A 266 -11.40 4.98 19.45
N ALA A 267 -10.63 4.10 18.80
CA ALA A 267 -11.00 3.51 17.52
C ALA A 267 -12.30 2.68 17.60
N ILE A 268 -12.47 1.91 18.67
CA ILE A 268 -13.71 1.17 18.94
C ILE A 268 -14.89 2.12 19.14
N ALA A 269 -14.69 3.23 19.87
CA ALA A 269 -15.73 4.24 20.08
C ALA A 269 -16.14 4.91 18.75
N TRP A 270 -15.19 5.16 17.85
CA TRP A 270 -15.46 5.65 16.50
C TRP A 270 -16.40 4.71 15.73
N VAL A 271 -16.06 3.42 15.63
CA VAL A 271 -16.89 2.44 14.87
C VAL A 271 -18.32 2.38 15.41
N ARG A 272 -18.48 2.44 16.74
CA ARG A 272 -19.81 2.48 17.37
C ARG A 272 -20.56 3.75 17.01
N ARG A 273 -19.92 4.90 17.16
CA ARG A 273 -20.51 6.22 16.86
C ARG A 273 -20.93 6.29 15.39
N LEU A 274 -20.10 5.81 14.47
CA LEU A 274 -20.43 5.73 13.05
C LEU A 274 -21.72 4.92 12.83
N ARG A 275 -21.86 3.75 13.44
CA ARG A 275 -23.07 2.91 13.25
C ARG A 275 -24.33 3.50 13.86
N THR A 276 -24.21 4.27 14.96
CA THR A 276 -25.37 4.83 15.67
C THR A 276 -25.79 6.20 15.16
N GLU A 277 -24.84 7.01 14.69
CA GLU A 277 -25.07 8.41 14.32
C GLU A 277 -24.77 8.69 12.84
N GLY A 278 -23.99 7.84 12.17
CA GLY A 278 -23.42 8.10 10.85
C GLY A 278 -24.43 8.24 9.72
N ALA A 279 -25.62 7.65 9.88
CA ALA A 279 -26.72 7.78 8.92
C ALA A 279 -27.19 9.24 8.74
N GLU A 280 -27.06 10.07 9.78
CA GLU A 280 -27.46 11.48 9.74
C GLU A 280 -26.33 12.41 9.29
N TRP A 281 -25.11 11.90 9.16
CA TRP A 281 -23.96 12.71 8.76
C TRP A 281 -23.97 12.99 7.26
N ARG A 282 -23.43 14.16 6.90
CA ARG A 282 -23.35 14.63 5.51
C ARG A 282 -21.91 15.01 5.22
N VAL A 283 -21.40 14.59 4.08
CA VAL A 283 -20.04 14.95 3.62
C VAL A 283 -20.03 16.27 2.85
N LEU A 284 -21.11 16.57 2.12
CA LEU A 284 -21.24 17.76 1.26
C LEU A 284 -22.47 18.60 1.66
N PRO A 285 -22.47 19.92 1.39
CA PRO A 285 -21.37 20.72 0.81
C PRO A 285 -20.23 21.02 1.79
N ILE A 286 -20.42 20.73 3.08
CA ILE A 286 -19.41 20.80 4.14
C ILE A 286 -19.64 19.57 5.04
N PRO A 287 -18.57 18.89 5.50
CA PRO A 287 -18.71 17.79 6.45
C PRO A 287 -19.47 18.20 7.72
N SER A 288 -20.51 17.46 8.07
CA SER A 288 -21.31 17.70 9.29
C SER A 288 -20.56 17.35 10.57
N VAL A 289 -19.52 16.53 10.46
CA VAL A 289 -18.58 16.19 11.54
C VAL A 289 -17.14 16.26 11.01
N PRO A 290 -16.15 16.61 11.85
CA PRO A 290 -14.75 16.71 11.42
C PRO A 290 -14.17 15.41 10.86
N ASP A 291 -14.69 14.26 11.32
CA ASP A 291 -14.22 12.94 10.91
C ASP A 291 -14.47 12.64 9.41
N LEU A 292 -15.36 13.39 8.74
CA LEU A 292 -15.70 13.17 7.33
C LEU A 292 -14.87 14.02 6.35
N TRP A 293 -13.88 14.78 6.82
CA TRP A 293 -12.93 15.43 5.92
C TRP A 293 -12.03 14.39 5.23
N PRO A 294 -11.91 14.40 3.88
CA PRO A 294 -11.17 13.39 3.14
C PRO A 294 -9.67 13.45 3.44
N ASN A 295 -9.00 12.30 3.49
CA ASN A 295 -7.54 12.25 3.59
C ASN A 295 -6.95 11.79 2.25
N MET A 296 -6.50 12.74 1.42
CA MET A 296 -5.87 12.44 0.12
C MET A 296 -4.40 11.99 0.26
N LYS A 297 -3.87 11.86 1.48
CA LYS A 297 -2.55 11.24 1.74
C LYS A 297 -2.66 9.75 2.09
N ALA A 298 -3.86 9.27 2.41
CA ALA A 298 -4.14 7.85 2.57
C ALA A 298 -4.52 7.21 1.24
N SER A 299 -3.95 6.04 0.93
CA SER A 299 -4.13 5.31 -0.33
C SER A 299 -4.72 3.90 -0.16
N SER A 300 -5.01 3.49 1.08
CA SER A 300 -5.71 2.22 1.38
C SER A 300 -7.22 2.43 1.39
N ASP A 301 -7.76 2.99 0.32
CA ASP A 301 -9.13 3.50 0.24
C ASP A 301 -10.02 2.75 -0.76
N PHE A 302 -9.51 1.72 -1.45
CA PHE A 302 -10.31 0.87 -2.32
C PHE A 302 -11.46 0.18 -1.54
N PRO A 303 -12.70 0.15 -2.07
CA PRO A 303 -13.12 0.54 -3.43
C PRO A 303 -13.74 1.95 -3.47
N TRP A 304 -13.25 2.90 -2.69
CA TRP A 304 -13.82 4.25 -2.55
C TRP A 304 -12.87 5.36 -2.98
N HIS A 305 -11.81 5.03 -3.73
CA HIS A 305 -10.80 6.00 -4.16
C HIS A 305 -11.43 7.12 -5.01
N SER A 306 -12.23 6.75 -6.00
CA SER A 306 -12.87 7.73 -6.90
C SER A 306 -13.87 8.62 -6.16
N ALA A 307 -14.68 8.04 -5.27
CA ALA A 307 -15.64 8.79 -4.46
C ALA A 307 -14.94 9.76 -3.49
N LYS A 308 -13.86 9.32 -2.83
CA LYS A 308 -13.05 10.17 -1.95
C LYS A 308 -12.41 11.34 -2.71
N ALA A 309 -11.87 11.07 -3.91
CA ALA A 309 -11.32 12.11 -4.77
C ALA A 309 -12.38 13.13 -5.23
N GLU A 310 -13.58 12.66 -5.59
CA GLU A 310 -14.72 13.52 -5.93
C GLU A 310 -15.11 14.43 -4.75
N ILE A 311 -15.22 13.87 -3.56
CA ILE A 311 -15.53 14.61 -2.33
C ILE A 311 -14.47 15.68 -2.07
N ALA A 312 -13.18 15.30 -2.10
CA ALA A 312 -12.09 16.23 -1.87
C ALA A 312 -12.10 17.39 -2.86
N ALA A 313 -12.35 17.11 -4.15
CA ALA A 313 -12.44 18.13 -5.18
C ALA A 313 -13.59 19.12 -4.92
N LYS A 314 -14.79 18.64 -4.59
CA LYS A 314 -15.96 19.48 -4.28
C LYS A 314 -15.74 20.34 -3.02
N LEU A 315 -15.07 19.77 -2.02
CA LEU A 315 -14.73 20.48 -0.79
C LEU A 315 -13.57 21.47 -0.97
N ALA A 316 -12.82 21.40 -2.08
CA ALA A 316 -11.52 22.01 -2.22
C ALA A 316 -10.61 21.70 -1.01
N ASP A 317 -10.61 20.44 -0.58
CA ASP A 317 -9.91 20.00 0.63
C ASP A 317 -8.41 20.26 0.54
N LEU A 318 -7.83 20.69 1.66
CA LEU A 318 -6.42 21.07 1.74
C LEU A 318 -5.46 19.89 1.52
N THR A 319 -5.86 18.65 1.81
CA THR A 319 -4.98 17.48 1.63
C THR A 319 -4.75 17.11 0.18
N ILE A 320 -5.50 17.70 -0.77
CA ILE A 320 -5.17 17.63 -2.20
C ILE A 320 -3.80 18.25 -2.48
N LEU A 321 -3.45 19.32 -1.74
CA LEU A 321 -2.21 20.06 -1.96
C LEU A 321 -0.97 19.21 -1.63
N PRO A 322 0.16 19.42 -2.34
CA PRO A 322 1.41 18.72 -2.04
C PRO A 322 1.82 18.88 -0.58
N ARG A 323 2.21 17.78 0.07
CA ARG A 323 2.75 17.74 1.45
C ARG A 323 1.82 18.21 2.57
N VAL A 324 0.58 18.60 2.27
CA VAL A 324 -0.42 18.96 3.29
C VAL A 324 -1.10 17.69 3.80
N ASN A 325 -0.73 17.23 5.00
CA ASN A 325 -1.37 16.11 5.68
C ASN A 325 -2.56 16.58 6.54
N ILE A 326 -3.18 15.64 7.26
CA ILE A 326 -4.37 15.94 8.08
C ILE A 326 -4.07 16.87 9.25
N GLU A 327 -2.84 16.85 9.79
CA GLU A 327 -2.41 17.70 10.89
C GLU A 327 -2.28 19.16 10.43
N LEU A 328 -1.62 19.39 9.28
CA LEU A 328 -1.51 20.72 8.69
C LEU A 328 -2.89 21.26 8.26
N ARG A 329 -3.76 20.40 7.71
CA ARG A 329 -5.17 20.76 7.44
C ARG A 329 -5.89 21.16 8.73
N ALA A 330 -5.78 20.38 9.80
CA ALA A 330 -6.45 20.69 11.06
C ALA A 330 -5.97 22.01 11.66
N ALA A 331 -4.67 22.31 11.60
CA ALA A 331 -4.12 23.59 12.02
C ALA A 331 -4.68 24.77 11.20
N ALA A 332 -4.82 24.61 9.88
CA ALA A 332 -5.45 25.62 9.02
C ALA A 332 -6.95 25.80 9.32
N HIS A 333 -7.68 24.70 9.57
CA HIS A 333 -9.09 24.75 9.95
C HIS A 333 -9.29 25.52 11.26
N ALA A 334 -8.38 25.37 12.23
CA ALA A 334 -8.43 26.07 13.52
C ALA A 334 -8.32 27.60 13.38
N VAL A 335 -7.73 28.11 12.30
CA VAL A 335 -7.68 29.54 11.96
C VAL A 335 -8.72 29.95 10.90
N GLY A 336 -9.69 29.06 10.65
CA GLY A 336 -10.82 29.29 9.75
C GLY A 336 -10.49 29.18 8.26
N VAL A 337 -9.39 28.54 7.88
CA VAL A 337 -9.01 28.27 6.48
C VAL A 337 -9.28 26.79 6.19
N THR A 338 -10.34 26.50 5.44
CA THR A 338 -10.79 25.11 5.19
C THR A 338 -10.69 24.66 3.73
N ARG A 339 -10.30 25.57 2.82
CA ARG A 339 -10.29 25.32 1.38
C ARG A 339 -8.97 25.75 0.77
N TRP A 340 -8.47 25.01 -0.21
CA TRP A 340 -7.25 25.40 -0.91
C TRP A 340 -7.43 26.66 -1.76
N ASP A 341 -8.66 26.91 -2.24
CA ASP A 341 -9.02 28.06 -3.07
C ASP A 341 -9.39 29.32 -2.27
N ASP A 342 -9.40 29.27 -0.93
CA ASP A 342 -9.51 30.47 -0.07
C ASP A 342 -8.33 31.41 -0.32
N GLY A 343 -8.59 32.70 -0.55
CA GLY A 343 -7.56 33.70 -0.84
C GLY A 343 -6.47 33.85 0.22
N ARG A 344 -6.73 33.40 1.46
CA ARG A 344 -5.75 33.36 2.54
C ARG A 344 -4.80 32.17 2.45
N THR A 345 -5.22 31.06 1.84
CA THR A 345 -4.43 29.81 1.83
C THR A 345 -3.08 30.04 1.14
N SER A 346 -2.01 29.73 1.87
CA SER A 346 -0.61 29.86 1.48
C SER A 346 0.23 28.83 2.23
N ALA A 347 1.45 28.58 1.77
CA ALA A 347 2.40 27.73 2.45
C ALA A 347 2.65 28.19 3.89
N THR A 348 2.74 29.50 4.14
CA THR A 348 2.92 30.06 5.48
C THR A 348 1.76 29.71 6.42
N ILE A 349 0.50 29.84 5.97
CA ILE A 349 -0.66 29.42 6.78
C ILE A 349 -0.62 27.91 7.06
N LEU A 350 -0.17 27.13 6.09
CA LEU A 350 -0.05 25.67 6.19
C LEU A 350 1.22 25.22 6.92
N GLY A 351 2.01 26.14 7.49
CA GLY A 351 3.20 25.82 8.28
C GLY A 351 4.36 25.23 7.46
N LEU A 352 4.41 25.50 6.16
CA LEU A 352 5.44 25.02 5.24
C LEU A 352 6.37 26.17 4.81
N ASP A 353 7.67 25.88 4.77
CA ASP A 353 8.72 26.85 4.46
C ASP A 353 9.73 26.31 3.42
N GLY A 354 10.75 27.12 3.12
CA GLY A 354 11.82 26.77 2.18
C GLY A 354 11.31 26.38 0.79
N ASP A 355 11.97 25.41 0.17
CA ASP A 355 11.63 24.92 -1.17
C ASP A 355 10.25 24.30 -1.24
N HIS A 356 9.82 23.64 -0.16
CA HIS A 356 8.49 23.05 -0.08
C HIS A 356 7.40 24.11 -0.06
N GLY A 357 7.59 25.18 0.73
CA GLY A 357 6.67 26.31 0.75
C GLY A 357 6.59 27.02 -0.61
N ARG A 358 7.74 27.32 -1.23
CA ARG A 358 7.80 27.93 -2.58
C ARG A 358 7.06 27.09 -3.62
N THR A 359 7.26 25.78 -3.60
CA THR A 359 6.61 24.84 -4.53
C THR A 359 5.09 24.82 -4.30
N LEU A 360 4.66 24.78 -3.04
CA LEU A 360 3.25 24.76 -2.68
C LEU A 360 2.53 26.06 -3.09
N ASP A 361 3.13 27.22 -2.83
CA ASP A 361 2.57 28.51 -3.23
C ASP A 361 2.44 28.62 -4.76
N ALA A 362 3.40 28.08 -5.52
CA ALA A 362 3.30 28.02 -6.98
C ALA A 362 2.09 27.16 -7.43
N VAL A 363 1.89 25.99 -6.82
CA VAL A 363 0.74 25.10 -7.10
C VAL A 363 -0.57 25.80 -6.74
N ILE A 364 -0.64 26.46 -5.60
CA ILE A 364 -1.83 27.22 -5.17
C ILE A 364 -2.12 28.35 -6.17
N ALA A 365 -1.11 29.15 -6.52
CA ALA A 365 -1.28 30.31 -7.38
C ALA A 365 -1.82 29.93 -8.77
N VAL A 366 -1.20 28.95 -9.44
CA VAL A 366 -1.61 28.54 -10.80
C VAL A 366 -3.03 27.95 -10.84
N ASN A 367 -3.50 27.35 -9.74
CA ASN A 367 -4.83 26.75 -9.65
C ASN A 367 -5.91 27.76 -9.22
N ARG A 368 -5.52 28.87 -8.57
CA ARG A 368 -6.47 29.86 -8.04
C ARG A 368 -6.76 31.00 -9.01
N ASP A 369 -5.74 31.50 -9.71
CA ASP A 369 -5.88 32.72 -10.51
C ASP A 369 -6.29 32.44 -11.98
N ASP A 370 -6.58 33.51 -12.71
CA ASP A 370 -6.93 33.50 -14.13
C ASP A 370 -5.73 33.82 -15.04
N GLY A 371 -4.50 33.67 -14.53
CA GLY A 371 -3.28 33.94 -15.27
C GLY A 371 -2.86 32.80 -16.20
N GLU A 372 -1.57 32.74 -16.53
CA GLU A 372 -1.04 31.67 -17.37
C GLU A 372 -1.28 30.28 -16.75
N VAL A 373 -1.74 29.35 -17.59
CA VAL A 373 -2.08 27.97 -17.22
C VAL A 373 -0.86 27.10 -16.92
N LEU A 374 0.34 27.52 -17.33
CA LEU A 374 1.60 26.84 -17.04
C LEU A 374 2.62 27.88 -16.60
N ARG A 375 3.31 27.64 -15.49
CA ARG A 375 4.36 28.52 -14.96
C ARG A 375 5.60 27.71 -14.63
N PRO A 376 6.80 28.34 -14.65
CA PRO A 376 7.09 29.74 -15.01
C PRO A 376 6.98 30.02 -16.52
N GLU A 377 7.03 31.29 -16.91
CA GLU A 377 7.06 31.71 -18.33
C GLU A 377 8.34 31.25 -19.03
N ARG A 378 9.48 31.23 -18.31
CA ARG A 378 10.76 30.69 -18.78
C ARG A 378 11.36 29.72 -17.78
N VAL A 379 11.78 28.56 -18.27
CA VAL A 379 12.45 27.52 -17.47
C VAL A 379 13.97 27.63 -17.66
N GLY A 380 14.68 28.02 -16.62
CA GLY A 380 16.14 28.11 -16.57
C GLY A 380 16.82 26.92 -15.88
N ALA A 381 16.07 26.07 -15.18
CA ALA A 381 16.63 24.90 -14.50
C ALA A 381 17.22 23.90 -15.50
N ASP A 382 18.53 23.62 -15.37
CA ASP A 382 19.29 22.66 -16.19
C ASP A 382 19.17 22.90 -17.70
N GLU A 383 18.85 24.15 -18.10
CA GLU A 383 18.52 24.58 -19.46
C GLU A 383 19.60 24.18 -20.47
N GLU A 384 20.86 24.29 -20.10
CA GLU A 384 22.02 23.94 -20.93
C GLU A 384 22.05 22.46 -21.33
N ARG A 385 21.32 21.59 -20.60
CA ARG A 385 21.27 20.16 -20.89
C ARG A 385 20.08 19.80 -21.77
N TRP A 386 18.89 20.32 -21.51
CA TRP A 386 17.67 19.83 -22.18
C TRP A 386 17.12 20.74 -23.27
N ARG A 387 17.44 22.04 -23.28
CA ARG A 387 16.91 23.03 -24.24
C ARG A 387 17.20 22.65 -25.68
N VAL A 388 18.45 22.27 -25.95
CA VAL A 388 18.88 21.79 -27.25
C VAL A 388 18.86 20.26 -27.23
N PRO A 389 18.09 19.60 -28.12
CA PRO A 389 18.11 18.14 -28.22
C PRO A 389 19.54 17.64 -28.53
N PRO A 390 20.02 16.60 -27.83
CA PRO A 390 21.30 15.99 -28.14
C PRO A 390 21.20 15.15 -29.43
N PRO A 391 22.33 14.69 -30.01
CA PRO A 391 22.31 13.88 -31.23
C PRO A 391 21.46 12.60 -31.11
N ALA A 392 21.41 11.99 -29.91
CA ALA A 392 20.55 10.85 -29.60
C ALA A 392 19.83 11.07 -28.26
N GLU A 393 18.49 11.06 -28.30
CA GLU A 393 17.61 11.21 -27.16
C GLU A 393 16.47 10.20 -27.26
N VAL A 394 16.21 9.48 -26.18
CA VAL A 394 15.16 8.48 -26.06
C VAL A 394 14.39 8.74 -24.77
N PHE A 395 13.06 8.72 -24.87
CA PHE A 395 12.15 8.77 -23.74
C PHE A 395 11.82 7.35 -23.31
N VAL A 396 12.08 7.03 -22.04
CA VAL A 396 11.97 5.67 -21.53
C VAL A 396 11.08 5.60 -20.31
N ASP A 397 10.31 4.53 -20.23
CA ASP A 397 9.47 4.18 -19.09
C ASP A 397 9.50 2.66 -18.88
N PHE A 398 9.65 2.21 -17.64
CA PHE A 398 9.85 0.80 -17.31
C PHE A 398 8.70 0.29 -16.45
N GLU A 399 8.22 -0.91 -16.77
CA GLU A 399 7.27 -1.62 -15.93
C GLU A 399 7.97 -2.72 -15.14
N PHE A 400 7.63 -2.83 -13.85
CA PHE A 400 8.27 -3.75 -12.93
C PHE A 400 7.26 -4.55 -12.10
N VAL A 401 7.63 -5.78 -11.79
CA VAL A 401 6.95 -6.61 -10.78
C VAL A 401 7.80 -6.67 -9.52
N HIS A 402 7.14 -6.82 -8.38
CA HIS A 402 7.78 -7.09 -7.09
C HIS A 402 7.74 -8.59 -6.73
N ASP A 403 8.31 -8.96 -5.59
CA ASP A 403 8.33 -10.33 -5.08
C ASP A 403 7.03 -10.75 -4.37
N MET A 404 5.88 -10.18 -4.76
CA MET A 404 4.57 -10.46 -4.18
C MET A 404 3.83 -11.61 -4.87
N ASP A 405 4.22 -12.03 -6.08
CA ASP A 405 3.69 -13.25 -6.70
C ASP A 405 4.51 -14.46 -6.25
N ASP A 406 4.14 -14.99 -5.09
CA ASP A 406 4.79 -16.15 -4.49
C ASP A 406 3.98 -17.43 -4.80
N ASP A 407 4.68 -18.51 -5.17
CA ASP A 407 4.07 -19.82 -5.34
C ASP A 407 4.08 -20.67 -4.05
N PHE A 408 4.82 -20.19 -3.04
CA PHE A 408 5.04 -20.79 -1.73
C PHE A 408 5.69 -22.19 -1.77
N SER A 409 6.24 -22.59 -2.91
CA SER A 409 6.89 -23.91 -3.07
C SER A 409 8.18 -24.06 -2.24
N THR A 410 8.78 -22.93 -1.84
CA THR A 410 10.02 -22.87 -1.04
C THR A 410 9.80 -22.41 0.40
N PHE A 411 8.53 -22.28 0.84
CA PHE A 411 8.19 -21.92 2.21
C PHE A 411 8.91 -22.85 3.22
N PRO A 412 9.49 -22.33 4.33
CA PRO A 412 9.29 -21.01 4.93
C PRO A 412 10.17 -19.88 4.38
N ARG A 413 10.97 -20.12 3.34
CA ARG A 413 11.67 -19.03 2.63
C ARG A 413 10.67 -18.32 1.72
N LYS A 414 10.75 -16.98 1.64
CA LYS A 414 9.95 -16.19 0.70
C LYS A 414 10.32 -16.59 -0.74
N GLY A 415 9.30 -16.76 -1.59
CA GLY A 415 9.46 -16.82 -3.03
C GLY A 415 9.16 -15.47 -3.67
N GLY A 416 8.68 -15.52 -4.91
CA GLY A 416 8.47 -14.34 -5.76
C GLY A 416 9.78 -13.77 -6.29
N GLN A 417 9.68 -12.98 -7.36
CA GLN A 417 10.85 -12.43 -8.04
C GLN A 417 10.54 -11.01 -8.55
N ALA A 418 11.29 -10.03 -8.05
CA ALA A 418 11.24 -8.67 -8.59
C ALA A 418 12.02 -8.60 -9.90
N LEU A 419 11.45 -7.96 -10.93
CA LEU A 419 11.99 -7.87 -12.29
C LEU A 419 11.48 -6.61 -12.99
N ILE A 420 12.25 -6.09 -13.94
CA ILE A 420 11.75 -5.28 -15.05
C ILE A 420 11.16 -6.27 -16.07
N PHE A 421 9.88 -6.13 -16.40
CA PHE A 421 9.22 -7.05 -17.33
C PHE A 421 8.89 -6.38 -18.67
N GLN A 422 8.95 -5.05 -18.74
CA GLN A 422 8.72 -4.30 -19.96
C GLN A 422 9.49 -2.99 -19.96
N ILE A 423 10.02 -2.61 -21.12
CA ILE A 423 10.70 -1.35 -21.37
C ILE A 423 10.06 -0.69 -22.59
N GLY A 424 9.57 0.53 -22.41
CA GLY A 424 9.21 1.44 -23.49
C GLY A 424 10.39 2.32 -23.85
N ALA A 425 10.63 2.48 -25.14
CA ALA A 425 11.66 3.37 -25.66
C ALA A 425 11.13 4.11 -26.89
N GLY A 426 11.01 5.43 -26.78
CA GLY A 426 10.51 6.26 -27.87
C GLY A 426 11.46 7.40 -28.24
N THR A 427 11.49 7.73 -29.53
CA THR A 427 12.20 8.89 -30.08
C THR A 427 11.19 9.90 -30.58
N TYR A 428 11.50 11.17 -30.38
CA TYR A 428 10.67 12.29 -30.81
C TYR A 428 11.52 13.32 -31.53
N ARG A 429 11.38 13.41 -32.86
CA ARG A 429 12.11 14.35 -33.71
C ARG A 429 11.17 14.98 -34.70
N ASP A 430 11.24 16.30 -34.86
CA ASP A 430 10.40 17.05 -35.82
C ASP A 430 8.90 16.74 -35.67
N ARG A 431 8.44 16.57 -34.41
CA ARG A 431 7.08 16.15 -34.03
C ARG A 431 6.65 14.77 -34.53
N LEU A 432 7.59 13.95 -34.99
CA LEU A 432 7.37 12.56 -35.35
C LEU A 432 7.74 11.66 -34.16
N TRP A 433 6.77 10.84 -33.75
CA TRP A 433 6.93 9.84 -32.71
C TRP A 433 7.25 8.48 -33.32
N SER A 434 8.29 7.83 -32.81
CA SER A 434 8.62 6.44 -33.11
C SER A 434 8.88 5.69 -31.82
N PHE A 435 8.19 4.57 -31.61
CA PHE A 435 8.20 3.82 -30.38
C PHE A 435 8.57 2.36 -30.61
N ARG A 436 9.34 1.81 -29.67
CA ARG A 436 9.63 0.39 -29.57
C ARG A 436 9.42 -0.08 -28.15
N GLN A 437 8.69 -1.18 -28.03
CA GLN A 437 8.45 -1.88 -26.78
C GLN A 437 9.31 -3.14 -26.71
N PHE A 438 9.82 -3.44 -25.53
CA PHE A 438 10.53 -4.68 -25.20
C PHE A 438 9.79 -5.33 -24.04
N THR A 439 9.38 -6.59 -24.19
CA THR A 439 8.61 -7.32 -23.18
C THR A 439 9.24 -8.69 -23.00
N VAL A 440 9.37 -9.15 -21.76
CA VAL A 440 9.89 -10.48 -21.45
C VAL A 440 8.99 -11.60 -22.00
N ASP A 441 9.58 -12.75 -22.33
CA ASP A 441 8.82 -13.96 -22.71
C ASP A 441 8.10 -14.60 -21.51
N ASP A 442 8.69 -14.49 -20.32
CA ASP A 442 8.20 -15.00 -19.05
C ASP A 442 8.72 -14.13 -17.89
N LEU A 443 8.09 -14.20 -16.71
CA LEU A 443 8.56 -13.50 -15.50
C LEU A 443 9.73 -14.24 -14.85
N GLY A 444 10.84 -14.36 -15.58
CA GLY A 444 12.07 -15.02 -15.18
C GLY A 444 13.28 -14.10 -15.31
N VAL A 445 14.28 -14.30 -14.44
CA VAL A 445 15.52 -13.51 -14.40
C VAL A 445 16.21 -13.52 -15.77
N GLU A 446 16.39 -14.70 -16.39
CA GLU A 446 17.07 -14.78 -17.69
C GLU A 446 16.25 -14.14 -18.84
N ALA A 447 14.92 -14.11 -18.75
CA ALA A 447 14.09 -13.41 -19.72
C ALA A 447 14.22 -11.88 -19.60
N GLU A 448 14.29 -11.36 -18.37
CA GLU A 448 14.66 -9.95 -18.11
C GLU A 448 16.03 -9.61 -18.74
N ALA A 449 17.03 -10.48 -18.57
CA ALA A 449 18.36 -10.26 -19.15
C ALA A 449 18.34 -10.12 -20.68
N ARG A 450 17.65 -11.06 -21.37
CA ARG A 450 17.51 -11.02 -22.84
C ARG A 450 16.80 -9.76 -23.31
N MET A 451 15.69 -9.40 -22.65
CA MET A 451 14.95 -8.18 -22.97
C MET A 451 15.82 -6.92 -22.81
N ILE A 452 16.63 -6.84 -21.75
CA ILE A 452 17.55 -5.72 -21.52
C ILE A 452 18.65 -5.71 -22.59
N ASP A 453 19.22 -6.86 -22.95
CA ASP A 453 20.22 -6.95 -24.02
C ASP A 453 19.65 -6.45 -25.36
N ASP A 454 18.42 -6.83 -25.69
CA ASP A 454 17.73 -6.37 -26.91
C ASP A 454 17.46 -4.86 -26.89
N TRP A 455 17.06 -4.32 -25.74
CA TRP A 455 16.87 -2.88 -25.56
C TRP A 455 18.19 -2.11 -25.70
N LEU A 456 19.27 -2.60 -25.08
CA LEU A 456 20.60 -1.99 -25.20
C LEU A 456 21.14 -2.06 -26.63
N ALA A 457 20.88 -3.13 -27.37
CA ALA A 457 21.21 -3.25 -28.79
C ALA A 457 20.47 -2.20 -29.62
N HIS A 458 19.19 -1.98 -29.33
CA HIS A 458 18.41 -0.91 -29.97
C HIS A 458 18.98 0.48 -29.68
N LEU A 459 19.39 0.76 -28.44
CA LEU A 459 20.08 2.02 -28.11
C LEU A 459 21.40 2.16 -28.86
N ALA A 460 22.16 1.07 -29.03
CA ALA A 460 23.41 1.09 -29.79
C ALA A 460 23.18 1.38 -31.29
N ASP A 461 22.09 0.88 -31.86
CA ASP A 461 21.69 1.21 -33.22
C ASP A 461 21.30 2.69 -33.36
N LEU A 462 20.49 3.22 -32.44
CA LEU A 462 20.14 4.64 -32.40
C LEU A 462 21.37 5.55 -32.23
N ALA A 463 22.32 5.13 -31.39
CA ALA A 463 23.59 5.83 -31.22
C ALA A 463 24.36 5.91 -32.55
N ARG A 464 24.47 4.77 -33.26
CA ARG A 464 25.17 4.68 -34.54
C ARG A 464 24.52 5.58 -35.60
N ASP A 465 23.20 5.54 -35.69
CA ASP A 465 22.43 6.36 -36.64
C ASP A 465 22.55 7.86 -36.34
N ALA A 466 22.76 8.22 -35.07
CA ALA A 466 23.01 9.58 -34.62
C ALA A 466 24.49 10.02 -34.69
N GLY A 467 25.41 9.14 -35.07
CA GLY A 467 26.85 9.41 -35.08
C GLY A 467 27.50 9.43 -33.68
N CYS A 468 26.83 8.89 -32.67
CA CYS A 468 27.38 8.68 -31.32
C CYS A 468 28.25 7.41 -31.27
N ALA A 469 29.13 7.29 -30.27
CA ALA A 469 30.07 6.17 -30.18
C ALA A 469 29.42 4.90 -29.62
N SER A 470 28.45 5.04 -28.70
CA SER A 470 27.85 3.90 -28.00
C SER A 470 26.46 4.21 -27.42
N ALA A 471 25.78 3.17 -26.92
CA ALA A 471 24.53 3.32 -26.18
C ALA A 471 24.67 4.24 -24.94
N SER A 472 25.86 4.36 -24.35
CA SER A 472 26.13 5.26 -23.23
C SER A 472 26.00 6.75 -23.59
N ASP A 473 26.07 7.07 -24.88
CA ASP A 473 25.95 8.44 -25.39
C ASP A 473 24.51 8.81 -25.76
N VAL A 474 23.57 7.86 -25.64
CA VAL A 474 22.14 8.11 -25.84
C VAL A 474 21.56 8.63 -24.52
N ARG A 475 21.00 9.85 -24.55
CA ARG A 475 20.31 10.39 -23.38
C ARG A 475 19.00 9.64 -23.17
N LEU A 476 18.81 9.11 -21.97
CA LEU A 476 17.58 8.44 -21.54
C LEU A 476 16.77 9.40 -20.68
N VAL A 477 15.78 10.07 -21.27
CA VAL A 477 14.86 10.94 -20.54
C VAL A 477 13.79 10.07 -19.88
N HIS A 478 13.63 10.23 -18.57
CA HIS A 478 12.66 9.49 -17.78
C HIS A 478 12.00 10.43 -16.77
N TRP A 479 10.80 10.10 -16.29
CA TRP A 479 10.06 11.04 -15.45
C TRP A 479 10.68 11.14 -14.07
N SER A 480 11.01 10.02 -13.40
CA SER A 480 11.47 10.03 -12.01
C SER A 480 12.57 9.01 -11.76
N LEU A 481 13.24 9.00 -10.61
CA LEU A 481 14.33 8.03 -10.33
C LEU A 481 13.96 6.53 -10.36
N ALA A 482 12.70 6.16 -10.66
CA ALA A 482 12.22 4.78 -10.65
C ALA A 482 12.99 3.88 -11.62
N GLU A 483 13.20 4.29 -12.87
CA GLU A 483 13.87 3.49 -13.90
C GLU A 483 15.34 3.27 -13.54
N GLU A 484 16.07 4.36 -13.27
CA GLU A 484 17.48 4.31 -12.85
C GLU A 484 17.66 3.49 -11.56
N SER A 485 16.77 3.65 -10.58
CA SER A 485 16.85 2.92 -9.32
C SER A 485 16.64 1.42 -9.54
N ASN A 486 15.60 1.01 -10.28
CA ASN A 486 15.32 -0.40 -10.54
C ASN A 486 16.36 -1.04 -11.47
N PHE A 487 17.00 -0.27 -12.35
CA PHE A 487 18.07 -0.78 -13.21
C PHE A 487 19.41 -0.90 -12.47
N GLU A 488 19.81 0.13 -11.70
CA GLU A 488 21.17 0.25 -11.16
C GLU A 488 21.27 0.21 -9.63
N ARG A 489 20.48 1.01 -8.91
CA ARG A 489 20.80 1.41 -7.53
C ARG A 489 20.11 0.60 -6.44
N ALA A 490 18.91 0.08 -6.71
CA ALA A 490 18.14 -0.68 -5.74
C ALA A 490 18.88 -1.95 -5.30
N TYR A 491 18.56 -2.44 -4.09
CA TYR A 491 19.18 -3.68 -3.58
C TYR A 491 18.90 -4.88 -4.48
N GLU A 492 17.68 -5.00 -4.99
CA GLU A 492 17.29 -5.92 -6.04
C GLU A 492 17.14 -5.10 -7.33
N SER A 493 18.22 -4.46 -7.79
CA SER A 493 18.26 -3.85 -9.13
C SER A 493 18.52 -4.91 -10.20
N ALA A 494 18.23 -4.60 -11.47
CA ALA A 494 18.58 -5.48 -12.57
C ALA A 494 20.08 -5.80 -12.57
N ARG A 495 20.96 -4.79 -12.40
CA ARG A 495 22.40 -5.04 -12.27
C ARG A 495 22.77 -5.98 -11.13
N SER A 496 22.10 -5.88 -9.98
CA SER A 496 22.36 -6.81 -8.86
C SER A 496 21.86 -8.23 -9.14
N ARG A 497 20.79 -8.39 -9.92
CA ARG A 497 20.29 -9.70 -10.36
C ARG A 497 21.16 -10.33 -11.44
N HIS A 498 21.89 -9.50 -12.19
CA HIS A 498 22.65 -9.88 -13.38
C HIS A 498 24.15 -9.54 -13.28
N PRO A 499 24.88 -10.08 -12.28
CA PRO A 499 26.28 -9.71 -12.04
C PRO A 499 27.22 -10.09 -13.18
N ASP A 500 26.86 -11.12 -13.98
CA ASP A 500 27.66 -11.59 -15.11
C ASP A 500 27.42 -10.78 -16.39
N ARG A 501 26.41 -9.91 -16.43
CA ARG A 501 26.12 -9.06 -17.60
C ARG A 501 26.97 -7.81 -17.57
N SER A 502 27.70 -7.57 -18.66
CA SER A 502 28.56 -6.39 -18.82
C SER A 502 27.81 -5.20 -19.44
N TRP A 503 26.66 -4.82 -18.87
CA TRP A 503 25.86 -3.71 -19.40
C TRP A 503 26.58 -2.37 -19.24
N PRO A 504 26.58 -1.50 -20.27
CA PRO A 504 27.29 -0.23 -20.24
C PRO A 504 26.64 0.75 -19.26
N ALA A 505 27.39 1.76 -18.79
CA ALA A 505 26.79 2.87 -18.06
C ALA A 505 25.81 3.63 -18.97
N LEU A 506 24.70 4.11 -18.42
CA LEU A 506 23.65 4.78 -19.20
C LEU A 506 23.52 6.26 -18.80
N ALA A 507 23.18 7.11 -19.77
CA ALA A 507 23.04 8.54 -19.57
C ALA A 507 21.60 8.92 -19.15
N TRP A 508 21.23 8.58 -17.92
CA TRP A 508 19.93 8.90 -17.32
C TRP A 508 19.70 10.41 -17.16
N TYR A 509 18.51 10.87 -17.52
CA TYR A 509 18.06 12.26 -17.42
C TYR A 509 16.68 12.36 -16.73
N ASP A 510 16.71 12.62 -15.42
CA ASP A 510 15.55 12.78 -14.54
C ASP A 510 14.83 14.11 -14.78
N LEU A 511 13.75 14.07 -15.58
CA LEU A 511 12.99 15.27 -15.96
C LEU A 511 12.25 15.89 -14.76
N LEU A 512 11.71 15.08 -13.85
CA LEU A 512 11.01 15.58 -12.67
C LEU A 512 11.96 16.29 -11.71
N GLY A 513 13.08 15.64 -11.37
CA GLY A 513 14.04 16.16 -10.39
C GLY A 513 14.81 17.36 -10.91
N ARG A 514 15.34 17.26 -12.13
CA ARG A 514 16.26 18.27 -12.69
C ARG A 514 15.55 19.49 -13.26
N VAL A 515 14.30 19.35 -13.70
CA VAL A 515 13.56 20.42 -14.37
C VAL A 515 12.34 20.82 -13.54
N PHE A 516 11.34 19.95 -13.42
CA PHE A 516 10.05 20.29 -12.81
C PHE A 516 10.12 20.68 -11.33
N ARG A 517 10.96 20.01 -10.53
CA ARG A 517 11.12 20.31 -9.10
C ARG A 517 12.21 21.33 -8.83
N ALA A 518 13.26 21.37 -9.64
CA ALA A 518 14.37 22.31 -9.48
C ALA A 518 13.92 23.76 -9.66
N GLN A 519 13.03 24.01 -10.63
CA GLN A 519 12.27 25.25 -10.76
C GLN A 519 10.80 24.86 -10.90
N PRO A 520 9.97 24.99 -9.85
CA PRO A 520 8.61 24.48 -9.82
C PRO A 520 7.80 24.77 -11.08
N ILE A 521 7.72 23.79 -11.99
CA ILE A 521 6.87 23.87 -13.18
C ILE A 521 5.50 23.38 -12.77
N VAL A 522 4.53 24.29 -12.74
CA VAL A 522 3.17 24.05 -12.26
C VAL A 522 2.18 24.29 -13.37
N VAL A 523 1.12 23.49 -13.41
CA VAL A 523 0.09 23.53 -14.45
C VAL A 523 -1.28 23.63 -13.77
N LYS A 524 -2.14 24.54 -14.26
CA LYS A 524 -3.51 24.71 -13.78
C LYS A 524 -4.27 23.38 -13.93
N GLY A 525 -4.94 22.95 -12.87
CA GLY A 525 -5.58 21.64 -12.74
C GLY A 525 -4.69 20.54 -12.15
N ALA A 526 -3.37 20.73 -12.04
CA ALA A 526 -2.46 19.77 -11.41
C ALA A 526 -2.12 20.17 -9.98
N PHE A 527 -2.37 19.25 -9.04
CA PHE A 527 -2.05 19.40 -7.62
C PHE A 527 -0.91 18.49 -7.15
N SER A 528 -0.23 17.82 -8.09
CA SER A 528 0.98 17.04 -7.82
C SER A 528 1.86 17.01 -9.06
N PHE A 529 3.12 16.61 -8.86
CA PHE A 529 4.12 16.52 -9.93
C PHE A 529 4.27 15.10 -10.49
N GLY A 530 3.26 14.25 -10.32
CA GLY A 530 3.23 12.98 -11.04
C GLY A 530 3.05 13.23 -12.54
N LEU A 531 3.62 12.35 -13.38
CA LEU A 531 3.53 12.48 -14.84
C LEU A 531 2.07 12.62 -15.29
N LYS A 532 1.22 11.73 -14.79
CA LYS A 532 -0.21 11.67 -15.14
C LYS A 532 -0.98 12.93 -14.76
N PRO A 533 -0.93 13.45 -13.52
CA PRO A 533 -1.51 14.75 -13.17
C PRO A 533 -1.03 15.92 -14.05
N ILE A 534 0.28 16.03 -14.31
CA ILE A 534 0.84 17.11 -15.13
C ILE A 534 0.39 17.01 -16.58
N ALA A 535 0.56 15.84 -17.21
CA ALA A 535 0.19 15.61 -18.60
C ALA A 535 -1.32 15.78 -18.82
N ARG A 536 -2.18 15.30 -17.91
CA ARG A 536 -3.63 15.52 -18.00
C ARG A 536 -3.99 17.01 -17.96
N ALA A 537 -3.35 17.77 -17.08
CA ALA A 537 -3.55 19.21 -17.01
C ALA A 537 -3.07 19.91 -18.29
N MET A 538 -1.88 19.56 -18.80
CA MET A 538 -1.36 20.10 -20.05
C MET A 538 -2.24 19.77 -21.25
N HIS A 539 -2.74 18.54 -21.36
CA HIS A 539 -3.68 18.12 -22.40
C HIS A 539 -5.01 18.88 -22.31
N THR A 540 -5.57 19.02 -21.11
CA THR A 540 -6.82 19.78 -20.87
C THR A 540 -6.71 21.23 -21.35
N HIS A 541 -5.50 21.81 -21.26
CA HIS A 541 -5.20 23.15 -21.73
C HIS A 541 -4.65 23.21 -23.16
N GLY A 542 -4.63 22.10 -23.90
CA GLY A 542 -4.19 22.04 -25.31
C GLY A 542 -2.69 22.25 -25.51
N LEU A 543 -1.86 22.06 -24.47
CA LEU A 543 -0.41 22.24 -24.53
C LEU A 543 0.31 21.00 -25.10
N ILE A 544 -0.31 19.82 -24.95
CA ILE A 544 0.11 18.54 -25.53
C ILE A 544 -1.10 17.83 -26.14
N GLU A 545 -0.86 16.84 -26.98
CA GLU A 545 -1.90 16.16 -27.77
C GLU A 545 -2.31 14.81 -27.16
N THR A 546 -1.38 14.13 -26.49
CA THR A 546 -1.57 12.77 -25.99
C THR A 546 -2.25 12.75 -24.62
N HIS A 547 -3.15 11.79 -24.41
CA HIS A 547 -3.77 11.48 -23.12
C HIS A 547 -4.00 9.96 -22.96
N TRP A 548 -4.08 9.50 -21.72
CA TRP A 548 -4.57 8.15 -21.41
C TRP A 548 -6.06 8.05 -21.72
N GLY A 549 -6.45 7.11 -22.60
CA GLY A 549 -7.84 6.76 -22.85
C GLY A 549 -8.50 6.01 -21.67
N GLU A 550 -9.64 5.37 -21.93
CA GLU A 550 -10.25 4.42 -20.97
C GLU A 550 -9.42 3.12 -20.92
N GLY A 551 -9.13 2.60 -19.71
CA GLY A 551 -8.34 1.38 -19.53
C GLY A 551 -7.49 1.38 -18.26
N LEU A 552 -6.37 0.63 -18.30
CA LEU A 552 -5.37 0.48 -17.23
C LEU A 552 -5.13 1.78 -16.43
N ALA A 553 -5.33 1.70 -15.12
CA ALA A 553 -5.39 2.89 -14.27
C ALA A 553 -4.01 3.45 -13.90
N ASP A 554 -2.98 2.62 -13.70
CA ASP A 554 -1.64 3.01 -13.27
C ASP A 554 -0.66 1.83 -13.32
N GLY A 555 0.61 2.09 -12.98
CA GLY A 555 1.65 1.05 -12.88
C GLY A 555 1.39 -0.02 -11.82
N ALA A 556 0.64 0.29 -10.75
CA ALA A 556 0.25 -0.73 -9.77
C ALA A 556 -0.72 -1.75 -10.39
N GLY A 557 -1.65 -1.27 -11.23
CA GLY A 557 -2.47 -2.12 -12.08
C GLY A 557 -1.65 -2.91 -13.09
N ALA A 558 -0.65 -2.30 -13.73
CA ALA A 558 0.22 -2.96 -14.71
C ALA A 558 0.91 -4.20 -14.10
N MET A 559 1.43 -4.06 -12.87
CA MET A 559 2.03 -5.16 -12.12
C MET A 559 1.04 -6.31 -11.85
N ALA A 560 -0.19 -6.02 -11.42
CA ALA A 560 -1.22 -7.04 -11.22
C ALA A 560 -1.59 -7.74 -12.54
N GLY A 561 -1.70 -6.96 -13.62
CA GLY A 561 -1.93 -7.48 -14.97
C GLY A 561 -0.83 -8.41 -15.44
N ALA A 562 0.45 -8.06 -15.21
CA ALA A 562 1.59 -8.88 -15.58
C ALA A 562 1.60 -10.24 -14.86
N TRP A 563 1.29 -10.29 -13.54
CA TRP A 563 1.18 -11.56 -12.82
C TRP A 563 -0.01 -12.40 -13.32
N SER A 564 -1.16 -11.78 -13.57
CA SER A 564 -2.32 -12.47 -14.15
C SER A 564 -2.00 -13.03 -15.55
N ALA A 565 -1.33 -12.25 -16.39
CA ALA A 565 -0.88 -12.66 -17.71
C ALA A 565 0.11 -13.82 -17.63
N ALA A 566 1.07 -13.77 -16.70
CA ALA A 566 2.06 -14.82 -16.51
C ALA A 566 1.42 -16.16 -16.11
N ALA A 567 0.43 -16.12 -15.21
CA ALA A 567 -0.33 -17.30 -14.83
C ALA A 567 -1.11 -17.89 -16.02
N GLU A 568 -1.79 -17.05 -16.81
CA GLU A 568 -2.53 -17.49 -18.00
C GLU A 568 -1.61 -18.07 -19.08
N CYS A 569 -0.55 -17.33 -19.45
CA CYS A 569 0.41 -17.73 -20.46
C CYS A 569 1.10 -19.05 -20.10
N ARG A 570 1.45 -19.24 -18.82
CA ARG A 570 2.01 -20.51 -18.32
C ARG A 570 1.03 -21.67 -18.50
N ALA A 571 -0.26 -21.47 -18.20
CA ALA A 571 -1.30 -22.48 -18.39
C ALA A 571 -1.50 -22.84 -19.87
N ARG A 572 -1.35 -21.86 -20.77
CA ARG A 572 -1.51 -22.01 -22.23
C ARG A 572 -0.22 -22.39 -22.96
N ARG A 573 0.93 -22.34 -22.28
CA ARG A 573 2.28 -22.54 -22.84
C ARG A 573 2.60 -21.61 -24.02
N ILE A 574 2.24 -20.33 -23.88
CA ILE A 574 2.56 -19.25 -24.82
C ILE A 574 3.45 -18.23 -24.11
N PRO A 575 4.27 -17.44 -24.83
CA PRO A 575 5.05 -16.37 -24.23
C PRO A 575 4.15 -15.20 -23.79
N LEU A 576 4.63 -14.39 -22.85
CA LEU A 576 3.97 -13.17 -22.38
C LEU A 576 3.79 -12.13 -23.49
N THR A 577 4.69 -12.11 -24.47
CA THR A 577 4.61 -11.26 -25.66
C THR A 577 3.36 -11.51 -26.51
N GLU A 578 2.68 -12.65 -26.36
CA GLU A 578 1.41 -12.95 -27.04
C GLU A 578 0.17 -12.57 -26.21
N SER A 579 0.35 -12.10 -24.96
CA SER A 579 -0.76 -11.82 -24.06
C SER A 579 -1.48 -10.51 -24.41
N PRO A 580 -2.82 -10.51 -24.56
CA PRO A 580 -3.60 -9.29 -24.72
C PRO A 580 -3.44 -8.30 -23.56
N VAL A 581 -3.26 -8.82 -22.34
CA VAL A 581 -3.05 -8.00 -21.13
C VAL A 581 -1.71 -7.27 -21.21
N MET A 582 -0.66 -7.95 -21.68
CA MET A 582 0.66 -7.34 -21.89
C MET A 582 0.65 -6.30 -23.02
N HIS A 583 -0.16 -6.51 -24.07
CA HIS A 583 -0.36 -5.49 -25.10
C HIS A 583 -1.07 -4.23 -24.57
N GLU A 584 -2.02 -4.39 -23.64
CA GLU A 584 -2.67 -3.24 -22.99
C GLU A 584 -1.68 -2.47 -22.11
N ILE A 585 -0.86 -3.17 -21.33
CA ILE A 585 0.25 -2.56 -20.56
C ILE A 585 1.23 -1.86 -21.50
N GLY A 586 1.52 -2.45 -22.66
CA GLY A 586 2.33 -1.83 -23.72
C GLY A 586 1.81 -0.49 -24.21
N ARG A 587 0.50 -0.39 -24.48
CA ARG A 587 -0.14 0.86 -24.91
C ARG A 587 -0.08 1.93 -23.83
N TYR A 588 -0.26 1.53 -22.57
CA TYR A 588 -0.14 2.44 -21.42
C TYR A 588 1.30 2.99 -21.31
N ASN A 589 2.30 2.12 -21.39
CA ASN A 589 3.72 2.47 -21.33
C ASN A 589 4.17 3.35 -22.52
N GLU A 590 3.63 3.13 -23.72
CA GLU A 590 3.86 4.03 -24.86
C GLU A 590 3.35 5.45 -24.56
N VAL A 591 2.15 5.56 -23.99
CA VAL A 591 1.58 6.86 -23.61
C VAL A 591 2.49 7.56 -22.60
N ASP A 592 2.97 6.86 -21.57
CA ASP A 592 3.90 7.42 -20.57
C ASP A 592 5.17 7.97 -21.23
N CYS A 593 5.78 7.22 -22.16
CA CYS A 593 6.94 7.70 -22.93
C CYS A 593 6.60 8.93 -23.80
N ARG A 594 5.46 8.88 -24.51
CA ARG A 594 5.07 9.92 -25.46
C ARG A 594 4.70 11.23 -24.78
N VAL A 595 3.98 11.20 -23.67
CA VAL A 595 3.63 12.44 -22.95
C VAL A 595 4.88 13.12 -22.41
N MET A 596 5.90 12.37 -21.96
CA MET A 596 7.18 12.98 -21.57
C MET A 596 7.86 13.69 -22.74
N ALA A 597 7.81 13.09 -23.93
CA ALA A 597 8.35 13.69 -25.14
C ALA A 597 7.61 14.99 -25.52
N GLU A 598 6.28 14.96 -25.53
CA GLU A 598 5.46 16.13 -25.84
C GLU A 598 5.62 17.26 -24.80
N ILE A 599 5.73 16.91 -23.52
CA ILE A 599 6.01 17.86 -22.45
C ILE A 599 7.37 18.54 -22.69
N LEU A 600 8.43 17.76 -22.92
CA LEU A 600 9.77 18.33 -23.10
C LEU A 600 9.87 19.15 -24.39
N ASP A 601 9.24 18.70 -25.48
CA ASP A 601 9.14 19.46 -26.73
C ASP A 601 8.39 20.79 -26.53
N PHE A 602 7.27 20.78 -25.82
CA PHE A 602 6.55 22.00 -25.47
C PHE A 602 7.44 22.97 -24.69
N LEU A 603 8.15 22.49 -23.66
CA LEU A 603 9.06 23.32 -22.89
C LEU A 603 10.17 23.91 -23.77
N ARG A 604 10.71 23.16 -24.72
CA ARG A 604 11.77 23.63 -25.64
C ARG A 604 11.32 24.77 -26.54
N ARG A 605 10.06 24.72 -27.00
CA ARG A 605 9.49 25.68 -27.95
C ARG A 605 8.94 26.94 -27.28
N GLU A 606 8.28 26.77 -26.13
CA GLU A 606 7.38 27.79 -25.57
C GLU A 606 7.82 28.33 -24.20
N ARG A 607 8.83 27.72 -23.55
CA ARG A 607 9.33 28.05 -22.19
C ARG A 607 10.84 28.16 -22.19
#